data_AF-A0A8H6ATD1-F1
#
_entry.id   AF-A0A8H6ATD1-F1
#
_cell.length_a   1.000
_cell.length_b   1.000
_cell.length_c   1.000
_cell.angle_alpha   90.00
_cell.angle_beta   90.00
_cell.angle_gamma   90.00
#
_symmetry.space_group_name_H-M   'P 1'
#
loop_
_entity.id
_entity.type
_entity.pdbx_description
1 polymer ?
#
loop_
_entity_poly.entity_id
_entity_poly.type
_entity_poly.pdbx_seq_one_letter_code
_entity_poly.pdbx_strand_id
1 'polypeptide(L)'
;MYDVSVDIFNLGSDTLIDYKLNMPKDPNGYKPAGVLKTDDGKMDAVELYTLSRNEVLGTRSTCRDPEKFQKHRAECKRFFLRLHEVLSRIMNHLDKHLGLAPGTLSALSPFQCLY
;
A
#
# COMPACT_ATOMS: atom_id res chain seq x y z
N MET A 1 -0.08 9.84 7.61
CA MET A 1 -0.65 9.19 6.41
C MET A 1 -1.62 10.09 5.66
N TYR A 2 -2.54 10.79 6.34
CA TYR A 2 -3.37 11.79 5.68
C TYR A 2 -2.52 12.90 5.04
N ASP A 3 -1.56 13.46 5.79
CA ASP A 3 -0.65 14.50 5.28
C ASP A 3 0.16 14.01 4.07
N VAL A 4 0.69 12.77 4.12
CA VAL A 4 1.36 12.13 2.99
C VAL A 4 0.45 12.09 1.75
N SER A 5 -0.83 11.73 1.92
CA SER A 5 -1.78 11.69 0.80
C SER A 5 -2.02 13.08 0.22
N VAL A 6 -2.23 14.09 1.08
CA VAL A 6 -2.41 15.48 0.68
C VAL A 6 -1.20 15.98 -0.11
N ASP A 7 0.00 15.74 0.39
CA ASP A 7 1.22 16.18 -0.27
C ASP A 7 1.41 15.54 -1.64
N ILE A 8 1.12 14.24 -1.79
CA ILE A 8 1.19 13.54 -3.06
C ILE A 8 0.15 14.08 -4.05
N PHE A 9 -1.12 14.18 -3.66
CA PHE A 9 -2.18 14.66 -4.56
C PHE A 9 -2.05 16.15 -4.90
N ASN A 10 -1.42 16.95 -4.04
CA ASN A 10 -1.05 18.33 -4.34
C ASN A 10 0.02 18.47 -5.45
N LEU A 11 0.60 17.38 -5.97
CA LEU A 11 1.40 17.43 -7.20
C LEU A 11 0.52 17.70 -8.44
N GLY A 12 -0.77 17.39 -8.36
CA GLY A 12 -1.70 17.48 -9.49
C GLY A 12 -1.60 16.29 -10.44
N SER A 13 -2.72 15.95 -11.07
CA SER A 13 -2.87 14.76 -11.90
C SER A 13 -1.90 14.74 -13.10
N ASP A 14 -1.57 15.91 -13.66
CA ASP A 14 -0.62 16.05 -14.77
C ASP A 14 0.80 15.62 -14.39
N THR A 15 1.22 15.88 -13.14
CA THR A 15 2.52 15.40 -12.64
C THR A 15 2.43 13.93 -12.21
N LEU A 16 1.30 13.53 -11.61
CA LEU A 16 1.11 12.16 -11.14
C LEU A 16 1.04 11.13 -12.28
N ILE A 17 0.68 11.54 -13.49
CA ILE A 17 0.63 10.63 -14.65
C ILE A 17 2.01 10.06 -15.02
N ASP A 18 3.10 10.76 -14.70
CA ASP A 18 4.47 10.27 -14.89
C ASP A 18 4.80 9.09 -13.96
N TYR A 19 4.01 8.93 -12.90
CA TYR A 19 4.10 7.87 -11.91
C TYR A 19 3.01 6.80 -12.12
N LYS A 20 2.35 6.76 -13.27
CA LYS A 20 1.23 5.86 -13.53
C LYS A 20 1.63 4.40 -13.32
N LEU A 21 0.79 3.67 -12.60
CA LEU A 21 0.97 2.22 -12.37
C LEU A 21 1.04 1.43 -13.69
N ASN A 22 1.78 0.33 -13.67
CA ASN A 22 2.03 -0.50 -14.84
C ASN A 22 1.44 -1.90 -14.64
N MET A 23 0.11 -1.99 -14.62
CA MET A 23 -0.57 -3.28 -14.47
C MET A 23 -0.43 -4.15 -15.73
N PRO A 24 -0.26 -5.48 -15.59
CA PRO A 24 -0.22 -6.25 -14.33
C PRO A 24 1.19 -6.39 -13.72
N LYS A 25 2.22 -5.77 -14.32
CA LYS A 25 3.62 -5.98 -13.96
C LYS A 25 3.99 -5.36 -12.61
N ASP A 26 3.48 -4.16 -12.35
CA ASP A 26 3.72 -3.41 -11.13
C ASP A 26 2.46 -2.63 -10.71
N PRO A 27 1.83 -2.97 -9.58
CA PRO A 27 0.67 -2.25 -9.07
C PRO A 27 1.04 -0.94 -8.36
N ASN A 28 2.32 -0.63 -8.16
CA ASN A 28 2.76 0.60 -7.50
C ASN A 28 2.56 1.83 -8.39
N GLY A 29 2.34 2.98 -7.75
CA GLY A 29 2.21 4.27 -8.41
C GLY A 29 0.77 4.74 -8.58
N TYR A 30 0.59 5.68 -9.48
CA TYR A 30 -0.63 6.47 -9.63
C TYR A 30 -1.69 5.78 -10.50
N LYS A 31 -2.94 5.79 -10.03
CA LYS A 31 -4.14 5.44 -10.78
C LYS A 31 -5.05 6.67 -10.86
N PRO A 32 -5.30 7.23 -12.05
CA PRO A 32 -6.35 8.23 -12.18
C PRO A 32 -7.73 7.62 -11.96
N ALA A 33 -8.69 8.46 -11.57
CA ALA A 33 -10.09 8.08 -11.52
C ALA A 33 -10.58 7.65 -12.92
N GLY A 34 -11.55 6.73 -12.95
CA GLY A 34 -12.21 6.28 -14.16
C GLY A 34 -11.44 5.25 -15.00
N VAL A 35 -10.39 4.64 -14.43
CA VAL A 35 -9.56 3.64 -15.12
C VAL A 35 -10.10 2.22 -14.94
N LEU A 36 -10.62 1.88 -13.76
CA LEU A 36 -11.18 0.57 -13.48
C LEU A 36 -12.71 0.63 -13.56
N LYS A 37 -13.30 -0.50 -13.94
CA LYS A 37 -14.75 -0.68 -13.87
C LYS A 37 -15.13 -1.26 -12.52
N THR A 38 -16.18 -0.71 -11.94
CA THR A 38 -16.89 -1.32 -10.80
C THR A 38 -17.73 -2.49 -11.27
N ASP A 39 -18.20 -3.32 -10.33
CA ASP A 39 -18.97 -4.53 -10.63
C ASP A 39 -20.30 -4.24 -11.37
N ASP A 40 -20.84 -3.03 -11.22
CA ASP A 40 -22.02 -2.55 -11.95
C ASP A 40 -21.70 -2.02 -13.36
N GLY A 41 -20.46 -2.18 -13.82
CA GLY A 41 -19.98 -1.79 -15.14
C GLY A 41 -19.66 -0.30 -15.31
N LYS A 42 -19.87 0.53 -14.28
CA LYS A 42 -19.51 1.95 -14.29
C LYS A 42 -18.01 2.13 -14.11
N MET A 43 -17.51 3.30 -14.50
CA MET A 43 -16.14 3.68 -14.20
C MET A 43 -16.01 4.11 -12.74
N ASP A 44 -14.93 3.70 -12.08
CA ASP A 44 -14.66 4.12 -10.71
C ASP A 44 -14.41 5.63 -10.61
N ALA A 45 -14.74 6.23 -9.46
CA ALA A 45 -14.50 7.65 -9.20
C ALA A 45 -13.27 7.86 -8.28
N VAL A 46 -12.39 6.86 -8.17
CA VAL A 46 -11.34 6.82 -7.14
C VAL A 46 -9.98 7.01 -7.77
N GLU A 47 -9.38 8.14 -7.42
CA GLU A 47 -7.97 8.41 -7.63
C GLU A 47 -7.12 7.74 -6.54
N LEU A 48 -6.05 7.04 -6.92
CA LEU A 48 -5.22 6.28 -5.98
C LEU A 48 -3.74 6.49 -6.24
N TYR A 49 -2.96 6.45 -5.17
CA TYR A 49 -1.52 6.24 -5.24
C TYR A 49 -1.17 5.00 -4.42
N THR A 50 -0.66 3.96 -5.09
CA THR A 50 -0.42 2.65 -4.47
C THR A 50 1.04 2.54 -4.05
N LEU A 51 1.23 2.10 -2.80
CA LEU A 51 2.54 1.80 -2.22
C LEU A 51 2.58 0.34 -1.77
N SER A 52 3.56 -0.41 -2.23
CA SER A 52 3.78 -1.78 -1.77
C SER A 52 4.63 -1.81 -0.51
N ARG A 53 4.32 -2.77 0.38
CA ARG A 53 5.11 -3.06 1.57
C ARG A 53 6.60 -3.27 1.25
N ASN A 54 6.89 -4.00 0.18
CA ASN A 54 8.28 -4.33 -0.19
C ASN A 54 9.06 -3.07 -0.59
N GLU A 55 8.44 -2.15 -1.33
CA GLU A 55 9.06 -0.88 -1.72
C GLU A 55 9.29 0.03 -0.50
N VAL A 56 8.33 0.11 0.43
CA VAL A 56 8.47 0.97 1.61
C VAL A 56 9.47 0.41 2.63
N LEU A 57 9.47 -0.91 2.84
CA LEU A 57 10.34 -1.55 3.84
C LEU A 57 11.74 -1.88 3.31
N GLY A 58 11.90 -2.09 2.00
CA GLY A 58 13.14 -2.50 1.37
C GLY A 58 14.26 -1.46 1.43
N THR A 59 15.48 -1.89 1.11
CA THR A 59 16.68 -1.04 1.07
C THR A 59 16.81 -0.24 -0.24
N ARG A 60 16.17 -0.71 -1.32
CA ARG A 60 16.11 -0.03 -2.62
C ARG A 60 14.68 -0.04 -3.14
N SER A 61 14.19 1.14 -3.50
CA SER A 61 12.96 1.25 -4.29
C SER A 61 13.29 0.93 -5.75
N THR A 62 12.52 0.05 -6.37
CA THR A 62 12.58 -0.19 -7.82
C THR A 62 11.67 0.78 -8.59
N CYS A 63 10.75 1.42 -7.87
CA CYS A 63 9.83 2.40 -8.42
C CYS A 63 10.46 3.80 -8.44
N ARG A 64 10.18 4.59 -9.48
CA ARG A 64 10.44 6.03 -9.43
C ARG A 64 9.35 6.63 -8.57
N ASP A 65 9.58 6.84 -7.28
CA ASP A 65 8.61 7.56 -6.44
C ASP A 65 8.77 9.08 -6.55
N PRO A 66 7.70 9.87 -6.36
CA PRO A 66 7.78 11.31 -6.20
C PRO A 66 8.69 11.70 -5.04
N GLU A 67 9.42 12.82 -5.17
CA GLU A 67 10.31 13.33 -4.11
C GLU A 67 9.55 13.55 -2.79
N LYS A 68 8.28 13.98 -2.87
CA LYS A 68 7.40 14.11 -1.71
C LYS A 68 7.24 12.78 -0.97
N PHE A 69 7.10 11.65 -1.67
CA PHE A 69 7.05 10.34 -1.02
C PHE A 69 8.36 10.00 -0.31
N GLN A 70 9.51 10.30 -0.94
CA GLN A 70 10.82 10.05 -0.33
C GLN A 70 10.98 10.78 1.02
N LYS A 71 10.44 12.00 1.15
CA LYS A 71 10.42 12.76 2.42
C LYS A 71 9.59 12.08 3.51
N HIS A 72 8.52 11.38 3.14
CA HIS A 72 7.64 10.66 4.07
C HIS A 72 8.00 9.17 4.26
N ARG A 73 9.05 8.67 3.61
CA ARG A 73 9.36 7.24 3.57
C ARG A 73 9.48 6.60 4.97
N ALA A 74 10.09 7.31 5.92
CA ALA A 74 10.19 6.86 7.31
C ALA A 74 8.83 6.77 8.01
N GLU A 75 7.93 7.72 7.75
CA GLU A 75 6.56 7.72 8.28
C GLU A 75 5.76 6.55 7.69
N CYS A 76 5.85 6.34 6.38
CA CYS A 76 5.21 5.20 5.70
C CYS A 76 5.73 3.87 6.26
N LYS A 77 7.05 3.73 6.47
CA LYS A 77 7.65 2.54 7.08
C LYS A 77 7.06 2.27 8.47
N ARG A 78 6.98 3.30 9.32
CA ARG A 78 6.37 3.19 10.65
C ARG A 78 4.89 2.80 10.57
N PHE A 79 4.16 3.32 9.60
CA PHE A 79 2.76 2.99 9.37
C PHE A 79 2.58 1.51 9.00
N PHE A 80 3.36 0.99 8.05
CA PHE A 80 3.31 -0.44 7.67
C PHE A 80 3.64 -1.37 8.85
N LEU A 81 4.65 -1.02 9.65
CA LEU A 81 5.00 -1.78 10.86
C LEU A 81 3.84 -1.80 11.86
N ARG A 82 3.24 -0.64 12.13
CA ARG A 82 2.11 -0.54 13.06
C ARG A 82 0.86 -1.27 12.56
N LEU A 83 0.57 -1.17 11.26
CA LEU A 83 -0.52 -1.93 10.65
C LEU A 83 -0.32 -3.43 10.81
N HIS A 84 0.91 -3.92 10.63
CA HIS A 84 1.20 -5.33 10.82
C HIS A 84 0.99 -5.79 12.27
N GLU A 85 1.42 -5.02 13.27
CA GLU A 85 1.15 -5.33 14.68
C GLU A 85 -0.36 -5.45 14.97
N VAL A 86 -1.16 -4.52 14.44
CA VAL A 86 -2.63 -4.54 14.60
C VAL A 86 -3.22 -5.76 13.89
N LEU A 87 -2.82 -6.02 12.65
CA LEU A 87 -3.31 -7.15 11.88
C LEU A 87 -2.98 -8.48 12.56
N SER A 88 -1.76 -8.64 13.09
CA SER A 88 -1.35 -9.85 13.83
C SER A 88 -2.20 -10.10 15.06
N ARG A 89 -2.64 -9.04 15.78
CA ARG A 89 -3.58 -9.18 16.90
C ARG A 89 -4.96 -9.64 16.44
N ILE A 90 -5.46 -9.10 15.33
CA ILE A 90 -6.73 -9.51 14.72
C ILE A 90 -6.65 -10.98 14.28
N MET A 91 -5.57 -11.36 13.59
CA MET A 91 -5.35 -12.73 13.13
C MET A 91 -5.28 -13.72 14.29
N ASN A 92 -4.57 -13.41 15.37
CA ASN A 92 -4.54 -14.26 16.56
C ASN A 92 -5.91 -14.40 17.24
N HIS A 93 -6.72 -13.34 17.21
CA HIS A 93 -8.09 -13.40 17.72
C HIS A 93 -8.97 -14.30 16.84
N LEU A 94 -8.83 -14.18 15.52
CA LEU A 94 -9.52 -15.04 14.56
C LEU A 94 -9.08 -16.50 14.69
N ASP A 95 -7.78 -16.78 14.86
CA ASP A 95 -7.26 -18.13 15.10
C ASP A 95 -8.02 -18.79 16.27
N LYS A 96 -8.15 -18.06 17.39
CA LYS A 96 -8.89 -18.53 18.57
C LYS A 96 -10.37 -18.83 18.26
N HIS A 97 -11.06 -17.91 17.57
CA HIS A 97 -12.50 -18.04 17.30
C HIS A 97 -12.83 -19.08 16.23
N LEU A 98 -11.86 -19.41 15.38
CA LEU A 98 -11.97 -20.45 14.36
C LEU A 98 -11.46 -21.82 14.85
N GLY A 99 -10.97 -21.92 16.10
CA GLY A 99 -10.42 -23.17 16.65
C GLY A 99 -9.08 -23.58 16.03
N LEU A 100 -8.34 -22.63 15.47
CA LEU A 100 -7.02 -22.84 14.86
C LEU A 100 -5.91 -22.74 15.90
N ALA A 101 -4.75 -23.31 15.57
CA ALA A 101 -3.55 -23.11 16.36
C ALA A 101 -3.13 -21.62 16.32
N PRO A 102 -2.67 -21.01 17.42
CA PRO A 102 -2.22 -19.62 17.43
C PRO A 102 -1.14 -19.35 16.38
N GLY A 103 -1.31 -18.29 15.59
CA GLY A 103 -0.38 -17.90 14.54
C GLY A 103 -0.64 -18.56 13.19
N THR A 104 -1.67 -19.40 13.06
CA THR A 104 -2.04 -20.08 11.81
C THR A 104 -2.30 -19.06 10.70
N LEU A 105 -3.17 -18.07 10.94
CA LEU A 105 -3.48 -17.03 9.95
C LEU A 105 -2.28 -16.10 9.69
N SER A 106 -1.51 -15.77 10.73
CA SER A 106 -0.32 -14.93 10.59
C SER A 106 0.76 -15.58 9.71
N ALA A 107 0.88 -16.91 9.74
CA ALA A 107 1.83 -17.66 8.92
C ALA A 107 1.50 -17.62 7.41
N LEU A 108 0.24 -17.35 7.04
CA LEU A 108 -0.18 -17.21 5.64
C LEU A 108 0.21 -15.87 5.02
N SER A 109 0.56 -14.87 5.85
CA SER A 109 1.00 -13.55 5.39
C SER A 109 2.24 -13.09 6.18
N PRO A 110 3.39 -13.75 5.99
CA PRO A 110 4.58 -13.42 6.75
C PRO A 110 5.02 -11.97 6.50
N PHE A 111 5.42 -11.31 7.58
CA PHE A 111 6.00 -9.97 7.54
C PHE A 111 7.51 -10.10 7.63
N GLN A 112 8.14 -10.45 6.52
CA GLN A 112 9.59 -10.44 6.41
C GLN A 112 10.05 -9.02 6.11
N CYS A 113 10.70 -8.38 7.08
CA CYS A 113 11.64 -7.30 6.78
C CYS A 113 12.88 -7.97 6.16
N LEU A 114 13.10 -7.78 4.86
CA LEU A 114 14.39 -8.10 4.26
C LEU A 114 15.42 -7.13 4.87
N TYR A 115 16.31 -7.65 5.70
CA TYR A 115 17.46 -6.94 6.27
C TYR A 115 18.55 -6.75 5.21
#